data_AF-A0A367J3A8-F1
#
_entry.id   AF-A0A367J3A8-F1
#
_cell.length_a   1.000
_cell.length_b   1.000
_cell.length_c   1.000
_cell.angle_alpha   90.00
_cell.angle_beta   90.00
_cell.angle_gamma   90.00
#
_symmetry.space_group_name_H-M   'P 1'
#
loop_
_entity.id
_entity.type
_entity.pdbx_description
1 polymer ?
#
loop_
_entity_poly.entity_id
_entity_poly.type
_entity_poly.pdbx_seq_one_letter_code
_entity_poly.pdbx_strand_id
1 'polypeptide(L)'
;KVLDLFKAVLDRYKPISYDCVDIIQTFKKFGSLYSSTDKKLQCTMNSMVERCQSVIRSDVARTLVVKERVEQSRTLYCDHITEAVLKDKTNAVTNSSSLSNTATSAAAKRTISLNSAQQSNKRPRRLNASYLKALSSDGKLQCLAEHYGKNNTLDLTSPGAIPVHFAKAMTHLSSDLQLPLSLTYTTEERAILTKTIRAKSLNDIQGIVKDIRLVPRVGLQSYIYIALSKLLLLYQCDLLKEETHKEGWYQGHLYADVFNAVFLFDPCYVTKRTECHATTIKYLRKIKQIPNDEKGVKVDLILFNSQLGDIFSCEDKPAVAKEADVQADIKKGKDLREKRLIYIKSILPHESLISSIEVTSAQFYGLSLTIYGSRMTNQGAIIHYQKAVANLPTAFSPPEIAHFLLTVMSLQRAIGLDLKKLTAMYQVNLEDSISFLSSNNDGMFYRDDSPNSDDTSDTSTSSDIMEMERVRRILKLTTDKVNAIGLDDDLLRALSAVLLF
;
A
#
# COMPACT_ATOMS: atom_id res chain seq x y z
N LYS A 1 52.10 1.97 6.52
CA LYS A 1 51.31 3.20 6.24
C LYS A 1 49.95 2.89 5.63
N VAL A 2 49.83 2.50 4.35
CA VAL A 2 48.52 2.15 3.74
C VAL A 2 47.84 0.99 4.48
N LEU A 3 48.61 -0.03 4.84
CA LEU A 3 48.15 -1.17 5.65
C LEU A 3 47.63 -0.76 7.03
N ASP A 4 48.26 0.21 7.68
CA ASP A 4 47.87 0.69 9.02
C ASP A 4 46.60 1.55 8.96
N LEU A 5 46.48 2.37 7.90
CA LEU A 5 45.27 3.14 7.61
C LEU A 5 44.07 2.20 7.41
N PHE A 6 44.27 1.08 6.71
CA PHE A 6 43.20 0.13 6.43
C PHE A 6 42.77 -0.66 7.68
N LYS A 7 43.71 -1.06 8.54
CA LYS A 7 43.39 -1.66 9.85
C LYS A 7 42.54 -0.70 10.69
N ALA A 8 42.92 0.58 10.74
CA ALA A 8 42.16 1.60 11.45
C ALA A 8 40.74 1.80 10.87
N VAL A 9 40.55 1.67 9.54
CA VAL A 9 39.23 1.71 8.91
C VAL A 9 38.38 0.50 9.31
N LEU A 10 38.93 -0.71 9.28
CA LEU A 10 38.22 -1.93 9.68
C LEU A 10 37.78 -1.91 11.16
N ASP A 11 38.61 -1.34 12.04
CA ASP A 11 38.31 -1.26 13.47
C ASP A 11 37.26 -0.17 13.80
N ARG A 12 37.16 0.88 12.98
CA ARG A 12 36.29 2.05 13.22
C ARG A 12 34.86 1.88 12.69
N TYR A 13 34.64 1.04 11.69
CA TYR A 13 33.33 0.86 11.05
C TYR A 13 32.55 -0.35 11.58
N LYS A 14 32.26 -0.33 12.88
CA LYS A 14 31.17 -1.13 13.48
C LYS A 14 30.04 -0.18 13.91
N PRO A 15 28.84 -0.27 13.34
CA PRO A 15 28.36 -1.31 12.41
C PRO A 15 28.83 -1.13 10.95
N ILE A 16 28.95 -2.26 10.23
CA ILE A 16 29.33 -2.33 8.81
C ILE A 16 28.25 -1.65 7.95
N SER A 17 28.62 -0.71 7.09
CA SER A 17 27.73 -0.10 6.08
C SER A 17 28.00 -0.65 4.67
N TYR A 18 27.14 -0.34 3.70
CA TYR A 18 27.34 -0.72 2.29
C TYR A 18 28.66 -0.15 1.71
N ASP A 19 28.93 1.14 1.92
CA ASP A 19 30.18 1.77 1.48
C ASP A 19 31.42 1.06 2.02
N CYS A 20 31.32 0.52 3.24
CA CYS A 20 32.40 -0.28 3.83
C CYS A 20 32.63 -1.56 3.05
N VAL A 21 31.57 -2.24 2.58
CA VAL A 21 31.69 -3.47 1.81
C VAL A 21 32.36 -3.21 0.46
N ASP A 22 32.03 -2.12 -0.23
CA ASP A 22 32.64 -1.74 -1.51
C ASP A 22 34.12 -1.36 -1.37
N ILE A 23 34.48 -0.63 -0.31
CA ILE A 23 35.87 -0.34 0.05
C ILE A 23 36.64 -1.64 0.33
N ILE A 24 36.03 -2.58 1.05
CA ILE A 24 36.63 -3.89 1.38
C ILE A 24 36.81 -4.75 0.11
N GLN A 25 35.85 -4.74 -0.82
CA GLN A 25 35.96 -5.44 -2.11
C GLN A 25 37.08 -4.85 -2.98
N THR A 26 37.19 -3.53 -3.03
CA THR A 26 38.25 -2.84 -3.77
C THR A 26 39.62 -3.17 -3.20
N PHE A 27 39.75 -3.15 -1.86
CA PHE A 27 41.00 -3.55 -1.20
C PHE A 27 41.34 -5.02 -1.43
N LYS A 28 40.35 -5.92 -1.38
CA LYS A 28 40.56 -7.34 -1.69
C LYS A 28 41.13 -7.50 -3.11
N LYS A 29 40.57 -6.80 -4.10
CA LYS A 29 41.07 -6.81 -5.48
C LYS A 29 42.51 -6.32 -5.55
N PHE A 30 42.81 -5.19 -4.91
CA PHE A 30 44.18 -4.68 -4.81
C PHE A 30 45.14 -5.70 -4.18
N GLY A 31 44.78 -6.24 -3.01
CA GLY A 31 45.60 -7.21 -2.28
C GLY A 31 45.82 -8.52 -3.05
N SER A 32 44.84 -8.96 -3.85
CA SER A 32 44.98 -10.15 -4.70
C SER A 32 45.94 -9.96 -5.88
N LEU A 33 46.15 -8.71 -6.31
CA LEU A 33 47.09 -8.34 -7.37
C LEU A 33 48.44 -7.88 -6.83
N TYR A 34 48.55 -7.73 -5.50
CA TYR A 34 49.76 -7.26 -4.86
C TYR A 34 50.83 -8.35 -4.85
N SER A 35 51.98 -8.04 -5.46
CA SER A 35 53.17 -8.86 -5.42
C SER A 35 54.33 -8.08 -4.80
N SER A 36 55.11 -8.74 -3.94
CA SER A 36 56.31 -8.19 -3.36
C SER A 36 57.39 -9.26 -3.24
N THR A 37 58.64 -8.85 -3.43
CA THR A 37 59.81 -9.70 -3.16
C THR A 37 60.06 -9.87 -1.65
N ASP A 38 59.44 -9.03 -0.81
CA ASP A 38 59.44 -9.19 0.65
C ASP A 38 58.36 -10.22 1.06
N LYS A 39 58.82 -11.41 1.45
CA LYS A 39 57.95 -12.52 1.89
C LYS A 39 57.06 -12.15 3.09
N LYS A 40 57.52 -11.31 4.02
CA LYS A 40 56.76 -10.93 5.21
C LYS A 40 55.61 -9.99 4.83
N LEU A 41 55.88 -9.06 3.91
CA LEU A 41 54.87 -8.15 3.38
C LEU A 41 53.83 -8.91 2.54
N GLN A 42 54.27 -9.87 1.72
CA GLN A 42 53.39 -10.74 0.95
C GLN A 42 52.47 -11.58 1.86
N CYS A 43 53.01 -12.21 2.91
CA CYS A 43 52.22 -12.99 3.86
C CYS A 43 51.19 -12.11 4.60
N THR A 44 51.59 -10.89 4.98
CA THR A 44 50.69 -9.93 5.63
C THR A 44 49.54 -9.54 4.71
N MET A 45 49.83 -9.26 3.44
CA MET A 45 48.81 -8.93 2.45
C MET A 45 47.83 -10.09 2.24
N ASN A 46 48.33 -11.32 2.08
CA ASN A 46 47.49 -12.51 1.91
C ASN A 46 46.54 -12.70 3.10
N SER A 47 47.03 -12.57 4.33
CA SER A 47 46.17 -12.67 5.53
C SER A 47 45.08 -11.60 5.58
N MET A 48 45.36 -10.38 5.09
CA MET A 48 44.36 -9.32 5.03
C MET A 48 43.32 -9.57 3.93
N VAL A 49 43.72 -10.11 2.78
CA VAL A 49 42.80 -10.56 1.73
C VAL A 49 41.83 -11.61 2.25
N GLU A 50 42.32 -12.59 3.03
CA GLU A 50 41.47 -13.61 3.66
C GLU A 50 40.48 -13.02 4.67
N ARG A 51 40.90 -12.04 5.48
CA ARG A 51 39.99 -11.33 6.40
C ARG A 51 38.92 -10.54 5.66
N CYS A 52 39.27 -9.83 4.60
CA CYS A 52 38.30 -9.16 3.74
C CYS A 52 37.30 -10.16 3.14
N GLN A 53 37.78 -11.32 2.68
CA GLN A 53 36.94 -12.41 2.17
C GLN A 53 35.95 -12.91 3.24
N SER A 54 36.39 -13.06 4.48
CA SER A 54 35.53 -13.45 5.59
C SER A 54 34.45 -12.40 5.91
N VAL A 55 34.79 -11.11 5.88
CA VAL A 55 33.83 -10.02 6.11
C VAL A 55 32.80 -9.96 4.99
N ILE A 56 33.23 -10.05 3.73
CA ILE A 56 32.33 -10.07 2.55
C ILE A 56 31.37 -11.27 2.61
N ARG A 57 31.83 -12.43 3.10
CA ARG A 57 31.00 -13.64 3.24
C ARG A 57 30.08 -13.63 4.46
N SER A 58 30.21 -12.67 5.38
CA SER A 58 29.34 -12.59 6.55
C SER A 58 27.88 -12.34 6.15
N ASP A 59 26.94 -12.83 6.95
CA ASP A 59 25.50 -12.66 6.68
C ASP A 59 25.11 -11.19 6.66
N VAL A 60 25.68 -10.38 7.56
CA VAL A 60 25.45 -8.93 7.62
C VAL A 60 25.88 -8.23 6.32
N ALA A 61 27.07 -8.55 5.79
CA ALA A 61 27.53 -7.98 4.52
C ALA A 61 26.68 -8.46 3.34
N ARG A 62 26.27 -9.74 3.32
CA ARG A 62 25.36 -10.28 2.31
C ARG A 62 24.00 -9.57 2.32
N THR A 63 23.41 -9.36 3.50
CA THR A 63 22.14 -8.64 3.65
C THR A 63 22.26 -7.18 3.19
N LEU A 64 23.35 -6.49 3.51
CA LEU A 64 23.57 -5.10 3.08
C LEU A 64 23.75 -4.99 1.55
N VAL A 65 24.52 -5.88 0.94
CA VAL A 65 24.72 -5.92 -0.53
C VAL A 65 23.41 -6.25 -1.24
N VAL A 66 22.61 -7.18 -0.72
CA VAL A 66 21.28 -7.49 -1.28
C VAL A 66 20.35 -6.29 -1.14
N LYS A 67 20.31 -5.64 0.03
CA LYS A 67 19.48 -4.46 0.25
C LYS A 67 19.84 -3.33 -0.71
N GLU A 68 21.13 -3.03 -0.86
CA GLU A 68 21.59 -1.98 -1.78
C GLU A 68 21.35 -2.38 -3.24
N ARG A 69 21.62 -3.63 -3.66
CA ARG A 69 21.30 -4.07 -5.02
C ARG A 69 19.82 -3.96 -5.33
N VAL A 70 18.96 -4.24 -4.35
CA VAL A 70 17.52 -4.02 -4.47
C VAL A 70 17.21 -2.53 -4.60
N GLU A 71 17.83 -1.66 -3.81
CA GLU A 71 17.64 -0.19 -3.91
C GLU A 71 18.19 0.42 -5.21
N GLN A 72 19.34 -0.05 -5.71
CA GLN A 72 19.93 0.35 -6.99
C GLN A 72 19.10 -0.19 -8.16
N SER A 73 18.66 -1.44 -8.12
CA SER A 73 17.77 -2.02 -9.14
C SER A 73 16.41 -1.32 -9.13
N ARG A 74 15.91 -0.93 -7.96
CA ARG A 74 14.69 -0.12 -7.79
C ARG A 74 14.87 1.27 -8.39
N THR A 75 16.02 1.91 -8.20
CA THR A 75 16.37 3.20 -8.82
C THR A 75 16.47 3.07 -10.34
N LEU A 76 17.22 2.10 -10.85
CA LEU A 76 17.38 1.83 -12.29
C LEU A 76 16.04 1.51 -12.97
N TYR A 77 15.17 0.75 -12.30
CA TYR A 77 13.82 0.48 -12.81
C TYR A 77 12.95 1.75 -12.83
N CYS A 78 13.03 2.58 -11.79
CA CYS A 78 12.37 3.88 -11.74
C CYS A 78 12.89 4.84 -12.83
N ASP A 79 14.20 4.86 -13.08
CA ASP A 79 14.83 5.67 -14.12
C ASP A 79 14.44 5.16 -15.51
N HIS A 80 14.41 3.84 -15.72
CA HIS A 80 14.00 3.25 -16.98
C HIS A 80 12.52 3.51 -17.29
N ILE A 81 11.63 3.43 -16.29
CA ILE A 81 10.23 3.84 -16.45
C ILE A 81 10.14 5.34 -16.74
N THR A 82 10.94 6.18 -16.08
CA THR A 82 10.93 7.63 -16.29
C THR A 82 11.46 8.01 -17.67
N GLU A 83 12.51 7.35 -18.15
CA GLU A 83 13.06 7.52 -19.50
C GLU A 83 12.12 6.99 -20.59
N ALA A 84 11.52 5.81 -20.43
CA ALA A 84 10.52 5.31 -21.37
C ALA A 84 9.34 6.29 -21.50
N VAL A 85 8.94 6.88 -20.37
CA VAL A 85 7.89 7.91 -20.30
C VAL A 85 8.31 9.25 -20.91
N LEU A 86 9.58 9.63 -20.84
CA LEU A 86 10.11 10.85 -21.45
C LEU A 86 10.35 10.69 -22.95
N LYS A 87 10.80 9.51 -23.41
CA LYS A 87 11.09 9.21 -24.82
C LYS A 87 9.80 9.18 -25.67
N ASP A 88 8.71 8.69 -25.09
CA ASP A 88 7.37 8.77 -25.71
C ASP A 88 6.86 10.22 -25.82
N LYS A 89 7.26 11.10 -24.90
CA LYS A 89 6.90 12.52 -24.94
C LYS A 89 7.60 13.25 -26.10
N THR A 90 8.85 12.90 -26.40
CA THR A 90 9.59 13.50 -27.53
C THR A 90 8.99 13.06 -28.87
N ASN A 91 8.57 11.80 -28.99
CA ASN A 91 7.92 11.25 -30.19
C ASN A 91 6.50 11.80 -30.41
N ALA A 92 5.76 12.06 -29.32
CA ALA A 92 4.43 12.68 -29.41
C ALA A 92 4.49 14.15 -29.84
N VAL A 93 5.51 14.91 -29.39
CA VAL A 93 5.69 16.32 -29.74
C VAL A 93 6.10 16.49 -31.21
N THR A 94 6.86 15.56 -31.79
CA THR A 94 7.23 15.59 -33.22
C THR A 94 6.05 15.29 -34.15
N ASN A 95 5.08 14.50 -33.70
CA ASN A 95 3.88 14.15 -34.48
C ASN A 95 2.76 15.21 -34.38
N SER A 96 2.81 16.09 -33.38
CA SER A 96 1.82 17.18 -33.20
C SER A 96 2.14 18.47 -33.96
N SER A 97 3.32 18.60 -34.57
CA SER A 97 3.71 19.80 -35.34
C SER A 97 3.30 19.75 -36.82
N SER A 98 2.63 18.70 -37.30
CA SER A 98 2.33 18.53 -38.74
C SER A 98 0.86 18.64 -39.15
N LEU A 99 -0.08 19.00 -38.25
CA LEU A 99 -1.49 19.20 -38.63
C LEU A 99 -2.13 20.39 -37.89
N SER A 100 -1.74 21.60 -38.29
CA SER A 100 -2.53 22.81 -38.07
C SER A 100 -3.01 23.32 -39.41
N ASN A 101 -4.30 23.12 -39.71
CA ASN A 101 -5.18 24.04 -40.45
C ASN A 101 -6.52 23.34 -40.70
N THR A 102 -7.60 23.82 -40.08
CA THR A 102 -8.75 24.50 -40.74
C THR A 102 -9.92 24.54 -39.75
N ALA A 103 -10.55 25.71 -39.67
CA ALA A 103 -11.56 26.08 -38.69
C ALA A 103 -13.01 25.72 -39.11
N THR A 104 -13.87 25.82 -38.10
CA THR A 104 -15.29 26.28 -38.10
C THR A 104 -16.46 25.36 -38.49
N SER A 105 -17.30 25.13 -37.46
CA SER A 105 -18.78 25.15 -37.42
C SER A 105 -19.61 24.25 -38.33
N ALA A 106 -20.45 23.39 -37.72
CA ALA A 106 -21.92 23.44 -37.85
C ALA A 106 -22.58 22.32 -37.04
N ALA A 107 -23.67 22.68 -36.35
CA ALA A 107 -24.59 21.77 -35.72
C ALA A 107 -25.41 21.00 -36.77
N ALA A 108 -25.48 19.68 -36.66
CA ALA A 108 -26.53 18.88 -37.27
C ALA A 108 -26.72 17.56 -36.53
N LYS A 109 -27.94 17.37 -36.01
CA LYS A 109 -28.52 16.08 -35.61
C LYS A 109 -28.20 15.00 -36.65
N ARG A 110 -27.63 13.87 -36.22
CA ARG A 110 -27.86 12.56 -36.85
C ARG A 110 -27.69 11.44 -35.83
N THR A 111 -28.82 10.79 -35.60
CA THR A 111 -29.01 9.48 -35.01
C THR A 111 -28.11 8.46 -35.73
N ILE A 112 -27.23 7.79 -35.00
CA ILE A 112 -26.68 6.49 -35.41
C ILE A 112 -26.82 5.54 -34.23
N SER A 113 -27.65 4.53 -34.49
CA SER A 113 -27.95 3.36 -33.70
C SER A 113 -26.67 2.63 -33.30
N LEU A 114 -26.38 2.56 -31.99
CA LEU A 114 -25.53 1.54 -31.42
C LEU A 114 -26.46 0.46 -30.87
N ASN A 115 -26.28 -0.74 -31.41
CA ASN A 115 -26.98 -1.97 -31.07
C ASN A 115 -27.09 -2.13 -29.55
N SER A 116 -28.27 -1.80 -29.03
CA SER A 116 -28.73 -2.31 -27.74
C SER A 116 -29.05 -3.78 -27.96
N ALA A 117 -28.12 -4.66 -27.58
CA ALA A 117 -28.49 -6.02 -27.26
C ALA A 117 -29.58 -5.92 -26.18
N GLN A 118 -30.81 -6.28 -26.56
CA GLN A 118 -31.97 -6.34 -25.69
C GLN A 118 -31.61 -7.18 -24.46
N GLN A 119 -31.27 -6.53 -23.35
CA GLN A 119 -31.35 -7.16 -22.04
C GLN A 119 -32.83 -7.44 -21.81
N SER A 120 -33.21 -8.70 -22.03
CA SER A 120 -34.52 -9.18 -21.68
C SER A 120 -34.77 -8.85 -20.21
N ASN A 121 -35.80 -8.04 -19.94
CA ASN A 121 -36.32 -7.72 -18.60
C ASN A 121 -36.95 -8.96 -17.94
N LYS A 122 -36.21 -10.07 -17.83
CA LYS A 122 -36.56 -11.15 -16.92
C LYS A 122 -36.15 -10.69 -15.54
N ARG A 123 -37.12 -10.49 -14.63
CA ARG A 123 -36.84 -10.33 -13.20
C ARG A 123 -35.83 -11.42 -12.79
N PRO A 124 -34.62 -11.07 -12.30
CA PRO A 124 -33.65 -12.07 -11.92
C PRO A 124 -34.30 -13.01 -10.91
N ARG A 125 -34.19 -14.33 -11.16
CA ARG A 125 -34.63 -15.34 -10.20
C ARG A 125 -34.01 -15.00 -8.85
N ARG A 126 -34.81 -15.06 -7.77
CA ARG A 126 -34.29 -14.83 -6.42
C ARG A 126 -33.08 -15.74 -6.19
N LEU A 127 -31.94 -15.14 -5.84
CA LEU A 127 -30.74 -15.88 -5.49
C LEU A 127 -31.04 -16.74 -4.26
N ASN A 128 -30.71 -18.04 -4.34
CA ASN A 128 -30.91 -18.95 -3.22
C ASN A 128 -29.66 -18.95 -2.32
N ALA A 129 -29.85 -18.80 -1.01
CA ALA A 129 -28.76 -18.87 -0.03
C ALA A 129 -27.98 -20.20 -0.05
N SER A 130 -28.61 -21.31 -0.49
CA SER A 130 -27.90 -22.58 -0.65
C SER A 130 -26.81 -22.52 -1.73
N TYR A 131 -27.02 -21.72 -2.80
CA TYR A 131 -26.08 -21.57 -3.89
C TYR A 131 -24.76 -20.94 -3.42
N LEU A 132 -24.85 -19.93 -2.54
CA LEU A 132 -23.67 -19.28 -1.98
C LEU A 132 -22.82 -20.20 -1.12
N LYS A 133 -23.38 -21.27 -0.52
CA LYS A 133 -22.62 -22.15 0.38
C LYS A 133 -21.49 -22.89 -0.32
N ALA A 134 -21.67 -23.22 -1.60
CA ALA A 134 -20.68 -23.95 -2.40
C ALA A 134 -19.56 -23.07 -2.97
N LEU A 135 -19.70 -21.75 -2.90
CA LEU A 135 -18.78 -20.80 -3.50
C LEU A 135 -17.66 -20.40 -2.52
N SER A 136 -16.49 -20.07 -3.06
CA SER A 136 -15.43 -19.37 -2.33
C SER A 136 -15.90 -17.99 -1.86
N SER A 137 -15.20 -17.36 -0.91
CA SER A 137 -15.56 -16.02 -0.44
C SER A 137 -15.58 -14.99 -1.57
N ASP A 138 -14.62 -15.07 -2.50
CA ASP A 138 -14.58 -14.27 -3.72
C ASP A 138 -15.78 -14.53 -4.64
N GLY A 139 -16.10 -15.81 -4.90
CA GLY A 139 -17.25 -16.20 -5.72
C GLY A 139 -18.60 -15.81 -5.11
N LYS A 140 -18.71 -15.83 -3.77
CA LYS A 140 -19.90 -15.33 -3.05
C LYS A 140 -20.07 -13.83 -3.27
N LEU A 141 -18.99 -13.04 -3.12
CA LEU A 141 -19.03 -11.60 -3.35
C LEU A 141 -19.38 -11.27 -4.80
N GLN A 142 -18.77 -11.96 -5.75
CA GLN A 142 -19.08 -11.81 -7.17
C GLN A 142 -20.57 -12.05 -7.45
N CYS A 143 -21.10 -13.18 -6.95
CA CYS A 143 -22.51 -13.54 -7.14
C CYS A 143 -23.47 -12.51 -6.51
N LEU A 144 -23.12 -11.99 -5.33
CA LEU A 144 -23.90 -10.94 -4.66
C LEU A 144 -23.83 -9.61 -5.42
N ALA A 145 -22.67 -9.23 -5.96
CA ALA A 145 -22.51 -8.03 -6.76
C ALA A 145 -23.29 -8.10 -8.09
N GLU A 146 -23.36 -9.27 -8.72
CA GLU A 146 -24.15 -9.48 -9.93
C GLU A 146 -25.66 -9.36 -9.68
N HIS A 147 -26.14 -9.82 -8.53
CA HIS A 147 -27.58 -9.83 -8.22
C HIS A 147 -28.09 -8.55 -7.55
N TYR A 148 -27.26 -7.92 -6.72
CA TYR A 148 -27.65 -6.79 -5.87
C TYR A 148 -26.81 -5.53 -6.10
N GLY A 149 -25.68 -5.65 -6.80
CA GLY A 149 -24.84 -4.52 -7.15
C GLY A 149 -25.36 -3.75 -8.36
N LYS A 150 -24.80 -2.57 -8.57
CA LYS A 150 -25.03 -1.73 -9.75
C LYS A 150 -23.71 -1.61 -10.50
N ASN A 151 -23.71 -1.89 -11.80
CA ASN A 151 -22.51 -1.83 -12.65
C ASN A 151 -21.35 -2.70 -12.11
N ASN A 152 -21.64 -3.88 -11.59
CA ASN A 152 -20.67 -4.78 -10.94
C ASN A 152 -20.04 -4.22 -9.63
N THR A 153 -20.62 -3.15 -9.07
CA THR A 153 -20.25 -2.62 -7.74
C THR A 153 -21.33 -2.96 -6.72
N LEU A 154 -20.95 -3.61 -5.62
CA LEU A 154 -21.79 -3.85 -4.46
C LEU A 154 -21.44 -2.87 -3.34
N ASP A 155 -22.40 -2.06 -2.93
CA ASP A 155 -22.21 -1.09 -1.86
C ASP A 155 -22.84 -1.53 -0.54
N LEU A 156 -22.04 -2.16 0.32
CA LEU A 156 -22.47 -2.61 1.65
C LEU A 156 -22.55 -1.48 2.68
N THR A 157 -22.18 -0.24 2.32
CA THR A 157 -22.39 0.92 3.21
C THR A 157 -23.84 1.38 3.23
N SER A 158 -24.63 0.99 2.21
CA SER A 158 -26.03 1.36 2.11
C SER A 158 -26.92 0.37 2.88
N PRO A 159 -27.82 0.84 3.76
CA PRO A 159 -28.77 -0.04 4.45
C PRO A 159 -29.59 -0.86 3.46
N GLY A 160 -29.75 -2.16 3.73
CA GLY A 160 -30.58 -3.04 2.90
C GLY A 160 -29.98 -3.43 1.54
N ALA A 161 -28.69 -3.13 1.29
CA ALA A 161 -28.00 -3.54 0.06
C ALA A 161 -28.10 -5.06 -0.20
N ILE A 162 -28.08 -5.86 0.87
CA ILE A 162 -28.25 -7.31 0.82
C ILE A 162 -29.50 -7.73 1.60
N PRO A 163 -30.36 -8.59 1.06
CA PRO A 163 -31.53 -9.10 1.78
C PRO A 163 -31.18 -9.81 3.10
N VAL A 164 -32.02 -9.63 4.12
CA VAL A 164 -31.82 -10.14 5.49
C VAL A 164 -31.57 -11.64 5.57
N HIS A 165 -32.15 -12.44 4.66
CA HIS A 165 -31.94 -13.89 4.66
C HIS A 165 -30.50 -14.32 4.31
N PHE A 166 -29.66 -13.41 3.81
CA PHE A 166 -28.21 -13.61 3.65
C PHE A 166 -27.39 -13.14 4.85
N ALA A 167 -27.99 -12.59 5.92
CA ALA A 167 -27.26 -12.02 7.05
C ALA A 167 -26.20 -12.96 7.61
N LYS A 168 -26.54 -14.24 7.81
CA LYS A 168 -25.57 -15.26 8.29
C LYS A 168 -24.39 -15.44 7.31
N ALA A 169 -24.67 -15.50 6.01
CA ALA A 169 -23.62 -15.61 4.99
C ALA A 169 -22.73 -14.36 4.97
N MET A 170 -23.32 -13.18 5.12
CA MET A 170 -22.59 -11.91 5.21
C MET A 170 -21.73 -11.81 6.47
N THR A 171 -22.18 -12.33 7.61
CA THR A 171 -21.35 -12.40 8.83
C THR A 171 -20.12 -13.27 8.61
N HIS A 172 -20.29 -14.45 8.01
CA HIS A 172 -19.16 -15.33 7.68
C HIS A 172 -18.21 -14.67 6.68
N LEU A 173 -18.73 -14.08 5.60
CA LEU A 173 -17.93 -13.36 4.61
C LEU A 173 -17.15 -12.20 5.22
N SER A 174 -17.80 -11.43 6.09
CA SER A 174 -17.19 -10.29 6.79
C SER A 174 -16.00 -10.73 7.64
N SER A 175 -16.14 -11.87 8.33
CA SER A 175 -15.06 -12.49 9.11
C SER A 175 -13.95 -13.05 8.23
N ASP A 176 -14.29 -13.86 7.22
CA ASP A 176 -13.33 -14.53 6.33
C ASP A 176 -12.45 -13.52 5.57
N LEU A 177 -13.07 -12.42 5.13
CA LEU A 177 -12.39 -11.36 4.38
C LEU A 177 -11.78 -10.28 5.26
N GLN A 178 -12.02 -10.33 6.58
CA GLN A 178 -11.58 -9.33 7.54
C GLN A 178 -12.02 -7.91 7.11
N LEU A 179 -13.30 -7.77 6.74
CA LEU A 179 -13.85 -6.48 6.31
C LEU A 179 -13.77 -5.45 7.45
N PRO A 180 -14.14 -5.76 8.71
CA PRO A 180 -13.96 -4.84 9.81
C PRO A 180 -12.48 -4.58 10.09
N LEU A 181 -12.16 -3.38 10.59
CA LEU A 181 -10.80 -3.06 10.97
C LEU A 181 -10.36 -3.94 12.14
N SER A 182 -9.28 -4.70 11.95
CA SER A 182 -8.67 -5.47 13.03
C SER A 182 -7.94 -4.53 13.98
N LEU A 183 -8.46 -4.37 15.19
CA LEU A 183 -7.82 -3.55 16.22
C LEU A 183 -6.58 -4.26 16.75
N THR A 184 -5.41 -3.66 16.53
CA THR A 184 -4.10 -4.27 16.81
C THR A 184 -3.19 -3.31 17.55
N TYR A 185 -2.38 -3.84 18.46
CA TYR A 185 -1.44 -3.07 19.27
C TYR A 185 -0.23 -3.92 19.68
N THR A 186 0.89 -3.27 20.02
CA THR A 186 2.01 -3.93 20.71
C THR A 186 1.76 -4.00 22.22
N THR A 187 2.59 -4.76 22.93
CA THR A 187 2.51 -4.86 24.40
C THR A 187 2.69 -3.50 25.09
N GLU A 188 3.61 -2.66 24.60
CA GLU A 188 3.89 -1.34 25.16
C GLU A 188 2.72 -0.37 24.90
N GLU A 189 2.18 -0.39 23.68
CA GLU A 189 1.01 0.42 23.32
C GLU A 189 -0.21 0.02 24.17
N ARG A 190 -0.43 -1.29 24.35
CA ARG A 190 -1.47 -1.82 25.23
C ARG A 190 -1.30 -1.29 26.65
N ALA A 191 -0.09 -1.27 27.18
CA ALA A 191 0.18 -0.78 28.52
C ALA A 191 -0.21 0.69 28.66
N ILE A 192 0.12 1.52 27.67
CA ILE A 192 -0.26 2.95 27.65
C ILE A 192 -1.78 3.10 27.53
N LEU A 193 -2.41 2.43 26.56
CA LEU A 193 -3.86 2.49 26.35
C LEU A 193 -4.64 2.00 27.58
N THR A 194 -4.17 0.95 28.27
CA THR A 194 -4.78 0.44 29.50
C THR A 194 -4.68 1.46 30.64
N LYS A 195 -3.55 2.17 30.76
CA LYS A 195 -3.44 3.29 31.71
C LYS A 195 -4.43 4.40 31.35
N THR A 196 -4.53 4.75 30.07
CA THR A 196 -5.50 5.75 29.58
C THR A 196 -6.93 5.37 29.94
N ILE A 197 -7.35 4.13 29.68
CA ILE A 197 -8.71 3.64 30.02
C ILE A 197 -9.01 3.77 31.52
N ARG A 198 -8.00 3.56 32.37
CA ARG A 198 -8.13 3.62 33.84
C ARG A 198 -8.03 5.03 34.41
N ALA A 199 -7.70 6.03 33.61
CA ALA A 199 -7.63 7.42 34.04
C ALA A 199 -9.01 7.88 34.54
N LYS A 200 -9.04 8.60 35.66
CA LYS A 200 -10.28 9.16 36.24
C LYS A 200 -10.35 10.67 36.06
N SER A 201 -9.23 11.29 35.68
CA SER A 201 -9.10 12.73 35.54
C SER A 201 -8.12 13.14 34.45
N LEU A 202 -8.16 14.41 34.05
CA LEU A 202 -7.17 15.01 33.13
C LEU A 202 -5.74 15.01 33.74
N ASN A 203 -5.62 15.06 35.07
CA ASN A 203 -4.33 14.97 35.76
C ASN A 203 -3.70 13.58 35.58
N ASP A 204 -4.51 12.51 35.57
CA ASP A 204 -4.02 11.16 35.30
C ASP A 204 -3.48 11.05 33.87
N ILE A 205 -4.17 11.65 32.90
CA ILE A 205 -3.69 11.73 31.51
C ILE A 205 -2.38 12.51 31.43
N GLN A 206 -2.26 13.63 32.13
CA GLN A 206 -1.02 14.38 32.20
C GLN A 206 0.13 13.54 32.77
N GLY A 207 -0.14 12.73 33.80
CA GLY A 207 0.83 11.76 34.33
C GLY A 207 1.23 10.72 33.29
N ILE A 208 0.27 10.13 32.59
CA ILE A 208 0.51 9.15 31.52
C ILE A 208 1.37 9.75 30.41
N VAL A 209 1.07 10.96 29.95
CA VAL A 209 1.84 11.66 28.91
C VAL A 209 3.30 11.85 29.34
N LYS A 210 3.55 12.24 30.60
CA LYS A 210 4.91 12.39 31.16
C LYS A 210 5.66 11.06 31.24
N ASP A 211 4.95 9.96 31.45
CA ASP A 211 5.53 8.62 31.54
C ASP A 211 5.93 8.02 30.18
N ILE A 212 5.38 8.52 29.07
CA ILE A 212 5.71 8.01 27.74
C ILE A 212 7.15 8.38 27.40
N ARG A 213 8.03 7.37 27.36
CA ARG A 213 9.43 7.54 26.98
C ARG A 213 9.52 7.85 25.49
N LEU A 214 9.92 9.07 25.16
CA LEU A 214 10.26 9.44 23.79
C LEU A 214 11.63 8.82 23.46
N VAL A 215 11.62 7.72 22.70
CA VAL A 215 12.82 7.06 22.20
C VAL A 215 13.25 7.77 20.90
N PRO A 216 14.56 7.89 20.59
CA PRO A 216 15.04 8.47 19.33
C PRO A 216 14.55 7.74 18.06
N ARG A 217 13.94 6.56 18.18
CA ARG A 217 13.18 5.93 17.07
C ARG A 217 11.71 6.32 17.19
N VAL A 218 11.30 7.18 16.26
CA VAL A 218 9.94 7.70 16.12
C VAL A 218 9.00 6.56 15.73
N GLY A 219 7.99 6.30 16.56
CA GLY A 219 7.05 5.20 16.39
C GLY A 219 5.68 5.55 16.97
N LEU A 220 4.76 4.57 17.02
CA LEU A 220 3.39 4.83 17.45
C LEU A 220 3.26 5.28 18.91
N GLN A 221 4.26 5.04 19.77
CA GLN A 221 4.33 5.65 21.11
C GLN A 221 4.45 7.18 21.04
N SER A 222 5.25 7.70 20.10
CA SER A 222 5.38 9.14 19.86
C SER A 222 4.05 9.71 19.36
N TYR A 223 3.31 8.97 18.54
CA TYR A 223 1.95 9.34 18.15
C TYR A 223 1.02 9.41 19.37
N ILE A 224 0.98 8.37 20.22
CA ILE A 224 0.12 8.37 21.43
C ILE A 224 0.45 9.57 22.33
N TYR A 225 1.75 9.87 22.51
CA TYR A 225 2.19 11.06 23.24
C TYR A 225 1.62 12.36 22.65
N ILE A 226 1.77 12.57 21.33
CA ILE A 226 1.28 13.78 20.64
C ILE A 226 -0.24 13.89 20.77
N ALA A 227 -0.96 12.81 20.45
CA ALA A 227 -2.41 12.79 20.44
C ALA A 227 -2.98 13.01 21.84
N LEU A 228 -2.46 12.32 22.87
CA LEU A 228 -2.91 12.52 24.26
C LEU A 228 -2.56 13.91 24.79
N SER A 229 -1.36 14.44 24.48
CA SER A 229 -0.97 15.80 24.86
C SER A 229 -1.93 16.82 24.27
N LYS A 230 -2.31 16.64 23.00
CA LYS A 230 -3.26 17.54 22.34
C LYS A 230 -4.65 17.43 22.93
N LEU A 231 -5.18 16.22 23.08
CA LEU A 231 -6.49 16.00 23.66
C LEU A 231 -6.59 16.55 25.08
N LEU A 232 -5.54 16.39 25.90
CA LEU A 232 -5.45 16.98 27.24
C LEU A 232 -5.68 18.50 27.20
N LEU A 233 -4.98 19.21 26.31
CA LEU A 233 -5.14 20.66 26.14
C LEU A 233 -6.56 21.02 25.69
N LEU A 234 -7.10 20.30 24.71
CA LEU A 234 -8.43 20.58 24.17
C LEU A 234 -9.54 20.35 25.21
N TYR A 235 -9.42 19.32 26.07
CA TYR A 235 -10.35 19.10 27.18
C TYR A 235 -10.19 20.13 28.29
N GLN A 236 -8.98 20.53 28.65
CA GLN A 236 -8.74 21.55 29.68
C GLN A 236 -9.35 22.91 29.30
N CYS A 237 -9.38 23.22 28.01
CA CYS A 237 -9.96 24.45 27.48
C CYS A 237 -11.42 24.30 27.02
N ASP A 238 -12.06 23.14 27.25
CA ASP A 238 -13.43 22.83 26.82
C ASP A 238 -13.71 23.03 25.31
N LEU A 239 -12.67 22.99 24.47
CA LEU A 239 -12.77 23.36 23.05
C LEU A 239 -13.50 22.31 22.20
N LEU A 240 -13.59 21.06 22.65
CA LEU A 240 -14.29 19.99 21.93
C LEU A 240 -15.81 20.07 22.05
N LYS A 241 -16.35 20.86 22.99
CA LYS A 241 -17.80 21.03 23.18
C LYS A 241 -18.40 22.06 22.21
N GLU A 242 -17.56 22.89 21.59
CA GLU A 242 -18.00 23.93 20.69
C GLU A 242 -18.24 23.36 19.27
N GLU A 243 -19.49 23.31 18.84
CA GLU A 243 -19.86 22.76 17.53
C GLU A 243 -19.67 23.77 16.39
N THR A 244 -19.47 25.06 16.71
CA THR A 244 -19.34 26.17 15.74
C THR A 244 -18.00 26.23 15.03
N HIS A 245 -17.06 25.34 15.37
CA HIS A 245 -15.76 25.28 14.73
C HIS A 245 -15.88 25.04 13.23
N LYS A 246 -15.14 25.84 12.45
CA LYS A 246 -15.02 25.67 10.99
C LYS A 246 -14.03 24.55 10.67
N GLU A 247 -14.08 24.05 9.43
CA GLU A 247 -13.22 22.96 8.95
C GLU A 247 -11.72 23.18 9.23
N GLY A 248 -11.21 24.39 8.96
CA GLY A 248 -9.81 24.75 9.20
C GLY A 248 -9.40 24.67 10.67
N TRP A 249 -10.34 24.91 11.60
CA TRP A 249 -10.07 24.74 13.02
C TRP A 249 -9.82 23.26 13.35
N TYR A 250 -10.72 22.38 12.92
CA TYR A 250 -10.54 20.93 13.12
C TYR A 250 -9.25 20.44 12.47
N GLN A 251 -8.96 20.88 11.26
CA GLN A 251 -7.75 20.51 10.54
C GLN A 251 -6.48 20.88 11.32
N GLY A 252 -6.36 22.13 11.77
CA GLY A 252 -5.15 22.62 12.44
C GLY A 252 -5.06 22.25 13.93
N HIS A 253 -6.19 22.18 14.63
CA HIS A 253 -6.23 22.00 16.08
C HIS A 253 -6.63 20.60 16.54
N LEU A 254 -7.11 19.72 15.67
CA LEU A 254 -7.48 18.38 16.07
C LEU A 254 -6.84 17.32 15.18
N TYR A 255 -7.19 17.31 13.90
CA TYR A 255 -6.85 16.22 12.99
C TYR A 255 -5.33 16.13 12.74
N ALA A 256 -4.61 17.24 12.73
CA ALA A 256 -3.15 17.23 12.55
C ALA A 256 -2.44 16.37 13.63
N ASP A 257 -2.79 16.57 14.89
CA ASP A 257 -2.11 15.92 16.02
C ASP A 257 -2.73 14.57 16.38
N VAL A 258 -4.05 14.43 16.23
CA VAL A 258 -4.80 13.26 16.70
C VAL A 258 -4.99 12.20 15.59
N PHE A 259 -4.86 12.59 14.33
CA PHE A 259 -4.95 11.68 13.18
C PHE A 259 -3.67 11.67 12.33
N ASN A 260 -3.30 12.79 11.72
CA ASN A 260 -2.18 12.81 10.76
C ASN A 260 -0.86 12.38 11.38
N ALA A 261 -0.64 12.72 12.66
CA ALA A 261 0.59 12.40 13.38
C ALA A 261 0.92 10.89 13.37
N VAL A 262 -0.08 10.02 13.27
CA VAL A 262 0.15 8.56 13.17
C VAL A 262 0.94 8.20 11.90
N PHE A 263 0.82 9.03 10.86
CA PHE A 263 1.43 8.83 9.56
C PHE A 263 2.75 9.59 9.38
N LEU A 264 3.12 10.49 10.29
CA LEU A 264 4.34 11.30 10.13
C LEU A 264 5.63 10.50 10.29
N PHE A 265 5.57 9.37 10.96
CA PHE A 265 6.74 8.60 11.36
C PHE A 265 7.07 7.43 10.45
N ASP A 266 6.23 7.16 9.45
CA ASP A 266 6.49 6.09 8.50
C ASP A 266 7.15 6.67 7.24
N PRO A 267 8.41 6.29 6.95
CA PRO A 267 9.12 6.79 5.77
C PRO A 267 8.53 6.28 4.45
N CYS A 268 7.60 5.31 4.48
CA CYS A 268 7.02 4.74 3.28
C CYS A 268 6.02 5.68 2.58
N TYR A 269 5.54 6.73 3.25
CA TYR A 269 4.60 7.66 2.65
C TYR A 269 4.81 9.10 3.11
N VAL A 270 4.46 10.03 2.23
CA VAL A 270 4.43 11.46 2.46
C VAL A 270 2.99 11.87 2.68
N THR A 271 2.70 12.48 3.82
CA THR A 271 1.40 13.09 4.08
C THR A 271 1.31 14.43 3.35
N LYS A 272 0.29 14.59 2.51
CA LYS A 272 -0.02 15.84 1.81
C LYS A 272 -1.39 16.33 2.25
N ARG A 273 -1.51 17.61 2.59
CA ARG A 273 -2.76 18.25 3.00
C ARG A 273 -3.13 19.44 2.13
N THR A 274 -4.43 19.73 2.07
CA THR A 274 -5.09 20.87 1.42
C THR A 274 -4.86 20.94 -0.09
N GLU A 275 -5.96 21.05 -0.85
CA GLU A 275 -5.96 21.19 -2.31
C GLU A 275 -5.11 20.17 -3.09
N CYS A 276 -4.91 18.98 -2.53
CA CYS A 276 -4.08 17.95 -3.14
C CYS A 276 -4.86 17.26 -4.25
N HIS A 277 -4.32 17.28 -5.47
CA HIS A 277 -4.91 16.54 -6.58
C HIS A 277 -4.51 15.06 -6.52
N ALA A 278 -5.50 14.18 -6.52
CA ALA A 278 -5.29 12.74 -6.57
C ALA A 278 -4.47 12.35 -7.82
N THR A 279 -3.28 11.79 -7.60
CA THR A 279 -2.38 11.38 -8.68
C THR A 279 -2.92 10.16 -9.44
N THR A 280 -3.76 9.36 -8.80
CA THR A 280 -4.45 8.20 -9.39
C THR A 280 -5.21 8.58 -10.66
N ILE A 281 -5.94 9.71 -10.66
CA ILE A 281 -6.65 10.20 -11.86
C ILE A 281 -5.67 10.52 -12.99
N LYS A 282 -4.55 11.15 -12.65
CA LYS A 282 -3.50 11.48 -13.62
C LYS A 282 -2.89 10.22 -14.22
N TYR A 283 -2.63 9.19 -13.41
CA TYR A 283 -2.07 7.93 -13.89
C TYR A 283 -3.05 7.17 -14.78
N LEU A 284 -4.33 7.04 -14.37
CA LEU A 284 -5.36 6.38 -15.16
C LEU A 284 -5.55 7.03 -16.54
N ARG A 285 -5.55 8.36 -16.62
CA ARG A 285 -5.59 9.08 -17.92
C ARG A 285 -4.39 8.72 -18.80
N LYS A 286 -3.20 8.70 -18.20
CA LYS A 286 -1.95 8.39 -18.92
C LYS A 286 -1.98 6.97 -19.52
N ILE A 287 -2.53 6.00 -18.79
CA ILE A 287 -2.68 4.62 -19.28
C ILE A 287 -3.99 4.39 -20.05
N LYS A 288 -4.72 5.46 -20.39
CA LYS A 288 -5.98 5.45 -21.17
C LYS A 288 -7.09 4.56 -20.58
N GLN A 289 -7.09 4.38 -19.26
CA GLN A 289 -8.14 3.65 -18.54
C GLN A 289 -9.33 4.54 -18.16
N ILE A 290 -9.18 5.86 -18.25
CA ILE A 290 -10.28 6.83 -18.11
C ILE A 290 -10.16 7.93 -19.18
N PRO A 291 -11.25 8.67 -19.47
CA PRO A 291 -11.24 9.75 -20.46
C PRO A 291 -10.21 10.84 -20.17
N ASN A 292 -9.57 11.38 -21.21
CA ASN A 292 -8.53 12.42 -21.07
C ASN A 292 -9.07 13.73 -20.48
N ASP A 293 -10.34 14.02 -20.71
CA ASP A 293 -11.08 15.19 -20.22
C ASP A 293 -11.58 15.03 -18.78
N GLU A 294 -11.41 13.84 -18.17
CA GLU A 294 -11.78 13.63 -16.78
C GLU A 294 -10.98 14.57 -15.86
N LYS A 295 -11.73 15.35 -15.05
CA LYS A 295 -11.16 16.39 -14.20
C LYS A 295 -10.39 15.79 -13.04
N GLY A 296 -9.31 16.46 -12.64
CA GLY A 296 -8.60 16.11 -11.42
C GLY A 296 -9.49 16.25 -10.18
N VAL A 297 -9.38 15.31 -9.25
CA VAL A 297 -10.13 15.33 -7.99
C VAL A 297 -9.25 15.92 -6.90
N LYS A 298 -9.76 16.91 -6.17
CA LYS A 298 -9.13 17.47 -4.97
C LYS A 298 -9.64 16.75 -3.73
N VAL A 299 -8.75 16.50 -2.79
CA VAL A 299 -9.03 15.89 -1.48
C VAL A 299 -8.28 16.62 -0.39
N ASP A 300 -8.76 16.52 0.84
CA ASP A 300 -8.21 17.27 1.98
C ASP A 300 -6.90 16.68 2.49
N LEU A 301 -6.75 15.35 2.44
CA LEU A 301 -5.52 14.64 2.80
C LEU A 301 -5.24 13.46 1.86
N ILE A 302 -3.97 13.31 1.47
CA ILE A 302 -3.44 12.14 0.76
C ILE A 302 -2.21 11.60 1.50
N LEU A 303 -2.14 10.29 1.67
CA LEU A 303 -0.87 9.60 1.92
C LEU A 303 -0.30 9.16 0.58
N PHE A 304 0.87 9.67 0.21
CA PHE A 304 1.47 9.45 -1.09
C PHE A 304 2.75 8.61 -0.95
N ASN A 305 2.84 7.51 -1.68
CA ASN A 305 4.06 6.75 -1.85
C ASN A 305 4.70 7.12 -3.19
N SER A 306 6.03 7.32 -3.22
CA SER A 306 6.74 7.76 -4.43
C SER A 306 6.66 6.78 -5.61
N GLN A 307 6.39 5.50 -5.33
CA GLN A 307 6.37 4.44 -6.34
C GLN A 307 4.97 4.07 -6.75
N LEU A 308 4.06 3.99 -5.78
CA LEU A 308 2.70 3.53 -6.01
C LEU A 308 1.71 4.69 -6.18
N GLY A 309 2.07 5.92 -5.85
CA GLY A 309 1.15 7.06 -5.88
C GLY A 309 0.27 7.15 -4.62
N ASP A 310 -0.99 7.54 -4.77
CA ASP A 310 -1.91 7.74 -3.64
C ASP A 310 -2.24 6.42 -2.92
N ILE A 311 -1.87 6.27 -1.66
CA ILE A 311 -2.14 5.05 -0.89
C ILE A 311 -3.46 5.15 -0.11
N PHE A 312 -3.77 6.35 0.38
CA PHE A 312 -4.93 6.62 1.21
C PHE A 312 -5.40 8.06 0.99
N SER A 313 -6.70 8.30 1.12
CA SER A 313 -7.28 9.64 1.10
C SER A 313 -8.23 9.85 2.28
N CYS A 314 -8.32 11.09 2.75
CA CYS A 314 -9.29 11.49 3.76
C CYS A 314 -9.95 12.82 3.37
N GLU A 315 -11.23 12.90 3.66
CA GLU A 315 -12.05 14.11 3.53
C GLU A 315 -12.47 14.60 4.90
N ASP A 316 -12.54 15.91 5.06
CA ASP A 316 -12.81 16.58 6.32
C ASP A 316 -14.06 17.44 6.16
N LYS A 317 -14.98 17.31 7.11
CA LYS A 317 -16.14 18.22 7.23
C LYS A 317 -16.33 18.65 8.68
N PRO A 318 -16.69 19.92 8.94
CA PRO A 318 -17.03 20.36 10.29
C PRO A 318 -18.38 19.76 10.73
N ALA A 319 -18.65 19.74 12.03
CA ALA A 319 -19.91 19.23 12.58
C ALA A 319 -21.16 19.95 12.00
N VAL A 320 -21.03 21.23 11.67
CA VAL A 320 -22.10 22.06 11.08
C VAL A 320 -22.26 21.90 9.57
N ALA A 321 -21.51 21.00 8.92
CA ALA A 321 -21.64 20.77 7.48
C ALA A 321 -23.04 20.25 7.11
N LYS A 322 -23.49 20.60 5.90
CA LYS A 322 -24.76 20.09 5.38
C LYS A 322 -24.59 18.62 5.02
N GLU A 323 -25.64 17.83 5.28
CA GLU A 323 -25.67 16.40 4.92
C GLU A 323 -25.33 16.16 3.45
N ALA A 324 -25.83 17.01 2.54
CA ALA A 324 -25.53 16.91 1.11
C ALA A 324 -24.03 17.01 0.80
N ASP A 325 -23.28 17.84 1.53
CA ASP A 325 -21.84 18.02 1.34
C ASP A 325 -21.08 16.80 1.86
N VAL A 326 -21.50 16.26 3.01
CA VAL A 326 -20.95 15.02 3.60
C VAL A 326 -21.18 13.83 2.65
N GLN A 327 -22.39 13.68 2.10
CA GLN A 327 -22.70 12.62 1.15
C GLN A 327 -21.95 12.77 -0.17
N ALA A 328 -21.70 14.01 -0.62
CA ALA A 328 -20.88 14.28 -1.81
C ALA A 328 -19.43 13.80 -1.59
N ASP A 329 -18.84 14.04 -0.42
CA ASP A 329 -17.50 13.58 -0.09
C ASP A 329 -17.43 12.05 0.10
N ILE A 330 -18.45 11.43 0.70
CA ILE A 330 -18.54 9.97 0.78
C ILE A 330 -18.56 9.35 -0.63
N LYS A 331 -19.33 9.94 -1.55
CA LYS A 331 -19.37 9.51 -2.95
C LYS A 331 -18.03 9.72 -3.66
N LYS A 332 -17.38 10.86 -3.45
CA LYS A 332 -16.05 11.17 -3.97
C LYS A 332 -15.01 10.16 -3.48
N GLY A 333 -15.03 9.83 -2.19
CA GLY A 333 -14.18 8.80 -1.60
C GLY A 333 -14.42 7.42 -2.21
N LYS A 334 -15.68 7.03 -2.45
CA LYS A 334 -16.02 5.76 -3.14
C LYS A 334 -15.40 5.71 -4.53
N ASP A 335 -15.65 6.73 -5.36
CA ASP A 335 -15.12 6.85 -6.73
C ASP A 335 -13.58 6.79 -6.76
N LEU A 336 -12.91 7.49 -5.84
CA LEU A 336 -11.45 7.42 -5.73
C LEU A 336 -10.95 6.02 -5.37
N ARG A 337 -11.62 5.32 -4.45
CA ARG A 337 -11.24 3.93 -4.12
C ARG A 337 -11.46 2.97 -5.29
N GLU A 338 -12.52 3.13 -6.07
CA GLU A 338 -12.75 2.34 -7.30
C GLU A 338 -11.63 2.58 -8.32
N LYS A 339 -11.37 3.84 -8.64
CA LYS A 339 -10.29 4.24 -9.55
C LYS A 339 -8.93 3.75 -9.08
N ARG A 340 -8.68 3.78 -7.77
CA ARG A 340 -7.44 3.27 -7.20
C ARG A 340 -7.30 1.77 -7.36
N LEU A 341 -8.36 0.99 -7.15
CA LEU A 341 -8.35 -0.46 -7.43
C LEU A 341 -8.07 -0.75 -8.90
N ILE A 342 -8.68 -0.01 -9.83
CA ILE A 342 -8.42 -0.13 -11.28
C ILE A 342 -6.95 0.16 -11.58
N TYR A 343 -6.41 1.23 -11.02
CA TYR A 343 -5.00 1.58 -11.20
C TYR A 343 -4.08 0.49 -10.65
N ILE A 344 -4.29 0.04 -9.41
CA ILE A 344 -3.49 -1.03 -8.81
C ILE A 344 -3.56 -2.28 -9.68
N LYS A 345 -4.76 -2.70 -10.09
CA LYS A 345 -4.95 -3.85 -10.98
C LYS A 345 -4.11 -3.74 -12.25
N SER A 346 -4.04 -2.55 -12.86
CA SER A 346 -3.28 -2.32 -14.10
C SER A 346 -1.75 -2.38 -13.94
N ILE A 347 -1.24 -2.24 -12.72
CA ILE A 347 0.20 -2.28 -12.44
C ILE A 347 0.63 -3.58 -11.76
N LEU A 348 -0.31 -4.44 -11.36
CA LEU A 348 0.03 -5.73 -10.75
C LEU A 348 0.67 -6.66 -11.78
N PRO A 349 1.63 -7.52 -11.36
CA PRO A 349 2.19 -8.55 -12.22
C PRO A 349 1.12 -9.49 -12.81
N HIS A 350 0.10 -9.80 -12.01
CA HIS A 350 -1.07 -10.57 -12.42
C HIS A 350 -2.34 -9.93 -11.85
N GLU A 351 -3.33 -9.72 -12.71
CA GLU A 351 -4.59 -9.04 -12.37
C GLU A 351 -5.36 -9.73 -11.24
N SER A 352 -5.27 -11.06 -11.12
CA SER A 352 -5.97 -11.84 -10.08
C SER A 352 -5.42 -11.58 -8.67
N LEU A 353 -4.23 -10.99 -8.53
CA LEU A 353 -3.70 -10.61 -7.21
C LEU A 353 -4.46 -9.44 -6.58
N ILE A 354 -5.32 -8.75 -7.35
CA ILE A 354 -6.11 -7.62 -6.85
C ILE A 354 -7.03 -8.02 -5.68
N SER A 355 -7.48 -9.27 -5.63
CA SER A 355 -8.35 -9.78 -4.55
C SER A 355 -7.70 -9.81 -3.17
N SER A 356 -6.37 -9.72 -3.12
CA SER A 356 -5.58 -9.65 -1.88
C SER A 356 -5.36 -8.21 -1.38
N ILE A 357 -5.70 -7.21 -2.20
CA ILE A 357 -5.50 -5.80 -1.91
C ILE A 357 -6.81 -5.15 -1.50
N GLU A 358 -6.71 -4.33 -0.46
CA GLU A 358 -7.78 -3.44 -0.03
C GLU A 358 -7.32 -1.99 -0.25
N VAL A 359 -8.24 -1.14 -0.72
CA VAL A 359 -8.02 0.31 -0.74
C VAL A 359 -8.87 0.92 0.34
N THR A 360 -8.26 1.73 1.20
CA THR A 360 -8.94 2.39 2.30
C THR A 360 -8.99 3.90 2.10
N SER A 361 -10.01 4.53 2.65
CA SER A 361 -10.10 5.98 2.80
C SER A 361 -10.83 6.30 4.10
N ALA A 362 -10.83 7.57 4.51
CA ALA A 362 -11.62 8.01 5.65
C ALA A 362 -12.42 9.28 5.38
N GLN A 363 -13.38 9.53 6.25
CA GLN A 363 -14.14 10.76 6.35
C GLN A 363 -14.13 11.21 7.80
N PHE A 364 -13.70 12.44 8.04
CA PHE A 364 -14.04 13.16 9.27
C PHE A 364 -15.33 13.94 9.10
N TYR A 365 -16.20 13.84 10.09
CA TYR A 365 -17.35 14.72 10.27
C TYR A 365 -17.37 15.19 11.72
N GLY A 366 -16.81 16.40 11.94
CA GLY A 366 -16.51 16.92 13.28
C GLY A 366 -15.61 15.96 14.06
N LEU A 367 -16.13 15.38 15.14
CA LEU A 367 -15.37 14.46 15.99
C LEU A 367 -15.49 12.98 15.58
N SER A 368 -16.26 12.69 14.54
CA SER A 368 -16.48 11.34 14.04
C SER A 368 -15.53 10.99 12.90
N LEU A 369 -14.79 9.90 13.05
CA LEU A 369 -13.97 9.28 12.02
C LEU A 369 -14.70 8.05 11.49
N THR A 370 -15.03 8.05 10.21
CA THR A 370 -15.49 6.83 9.51
C THR A 370 -14.45 6.36 8.53
N ILE A 371 -14.05 5.10 8.64
CA ILE A 371 -13.09 4.44 7.74
C ILE A 371 -13.87 3.56 6.78
N TYR A 372 -13.56 3.67 5.50
CA TYR A 372 -14.17 2.89 4.44
C TYR A 372 -13.12 2.02 3.75
N GLY A 373 -13.53 0.82 3.36
CA GLY A 373 -12.73 -0.11 2.57
C GLY A 373 -13.39 -0.39 1.22
N SER A 374 -12.55 -0.71 0.24
CA SER A 374 -12.95 -1.26 -1.05
C SER A 374 -12.07 -2.43 -1.43
N ARG A 375 -12.67 -3.50 -1.96
CA ARG A 375 -11.96 -4.63 -2.55
C ARG A 375 -12.50 -4.94 -3.94
N MET A 376 -11.67 -5.58 -4.76
CA MET A 376 -12.07 -6.07 -6.08
C MET A 376 -11.94 -7.59 -6.13
N THR A 377 -12.97 -8.29 -6.59
CA THR A 377 -12.91 -9.73 -6.80
C THR A 377 -11.99 -10.07 -7.98
N ASN A 378 -11.62 -11.35 -8.12
CA ASN A 378 -10.83 -11.78 -9.27
C ASN A 378 -11.55 -11.55 -10.61
N GLN A 379 -12.88 -11.59 -10.61
CA GLN A 379 -13.70 -11.29 -11.80
C GLN A 379 -14.01 -9.79 -11.97
N GLY A 380 -13.51 -8.93 -11.09
CA GLY A 380 -13.59 -7.48 -11.23
C GLY A 380 -14.79 -6.81 -10.57
N ALA A 381 -15.60 -7.51 -9.76
CA ALA A 381 -16.64 -6.85 -8.96
C ALA A 381 -16.01 -6.05 -7.82
N ILE A 382 -16.50 -4.84 -7.60
CA ILE A 382 -16.01 -3.97 -6.54
C ILE A 382 -16.97 -3.99 -5.37
N ILE A 383 -16.45 -4.19 -4.15
CA ILE A 383 -17.24 -4.22 -2.93
C ILE A 383 -16.81 -3.06 -2.04
N HIS A 384 -17.74 -2.14 -1.74
CA HIS A 384 -17.56 -1.07 -0.77
C HIS A 384 -18.14 -1.45 0.58
N TYR A 385 -17.46 -1.08 1.66
CA TYR A 385 -17.92 -1.35 3.01
C TYR A 385 -17.36 -0.33 4.01
N GLN A 386 -18.05 -0.21 5.15
CA GLN A 386 -17.56 0.54 6.30
C GLN A 386 -16.64 -0.37 7.11
N LYS A 387 -15.39 0.07 7.29
CA LYS A 387 -14.34 -0.70 7.97
C LYS A 387 -14.40 -0.50 9.48
N ALA A 388 -14.57 0.75 9.92
CA ALA A 388 -14.68 1.12 11.32
C ALA A 388 -15.28 2.52 11.46
N VAL A 389 -15.79 2.81 12.65
CA VAL A 389 -16.20 4.15 13.08
C VAL A 389 -15.61 4.36 14.47
N ALA A 390 -15.02 5.54 14.69
CA ALA A 390 -14.56 5.97 15.99
C ALA A 390 -14.96 7.43 16.21
N ASN A 391 -15.37 7.75 17.44
CA ASN A 391 -15.76 9.09 17.81
C ASN A 391 -14.85 9.59 18.93
N LEU A 392 -14.40 10.84 18.83
CA LEU A 392 -13.80 11.53 19.97
C LEU A 392 -14.92 12.08 20.85
N PRO A 393 -14.90 11.80 22.16
CA PRO A 393 -15.97 12.26 23.04
C PRO A 393 -15.79 13.76 23.33
N THR A 394 -16.90 14.50 23.34
CA THR A 394 -16.91 15.94 23.69
C THR A 394 -16.61 16.15 25.18
N ALA A 395 -17.07 15.23 26.02
CA ALA A 395 -16.71 15.13 27.43
C ALA A 395 -15.51 14.21 27.63
N PHE A 396 -14.79 14.37 28.74
CA PHE A 396 -13.67 13.49 29.06
C PHE A 396 -14.16 12.06 29.32
N SER A 397 -13.96 11.17 28.34
CA SER A 397 -14.26 9.73 28.40
C SER A 397 -13.01 8.94 28.00
N PRO A 398 -12.12 8.60 28.97
CA PRO A 398 -10.88 7.89 28.68
C PRO A 398 -11.03 6.58 27.89
N PRO A 399 -12.06 5.75 28.14
CA PRO A 399 -12.35 4.57 27.33
C PRO A 399 -12.51 4.88 25.83
N GLU A 400 -13.32 5.88 25.49
CA GLU A 400 -13.58 6.28 24.11
C GLU A 400 -12.35 6.92 23.47
N ILE A 401 -11.59 7.72 24.22
CA ILE A 401 -10.30 8.26 23.76
C ILE A 401 -9.35 7.12 23.38
N ALA A 402 -9.18 6.12 24.25
CA ALA A 402 -8.30 4.99 23.98
C ALA A 402 -8.75 4.17 22.75
N HIS A 403 -10.07 3.99 22.59
CA HIS A 403 -10.63 3.32 21.42
C HIS A 403 -10.38 4.09 20.12
N PHE A 404 -10.52 5.42 20.16
CA PHE A 404 -10.21 6.27 19.01
C PHE A 404 -8.74 6.14 18.60
N LEU A 405 -7.81 6.28 19.56
CA LEU A 405 -6.37 6.15 19.29
C LEU A 405 -6.03 4.76 18.73
N LEU A 406 -6.58 3.69 19.32
CA LEU A 406 -6.38 2.33 18.84
C LEU A 406 -6.91 2.14 17.41
N THR A 407 -8.04 2.76 17.08
CA THR A 407 -8.62 2.71 15.74
C THR A 407 -7.70 3.38 14.72
N VAL A 408 -7.18 4.56 15.03
CA VAL A 408 -6.25 5.30 14.14
C VAL A 408 -4.93 4.56 13.96
N MET A 409 -4.35 3.99 15.03
CA MET A 409 -3.15 3.15 14.94
C MET A 409 -3.38 1.90 14.10
N SER A 410 -4.54 1.26 14.27
CA SER A 410 -4.90 0.05 13.51
C SER A 410 -5.12 0.36 12.03
N LEU A 411 -5.66 1.55 11.71
CA LEU A 411 -5.74 2.03 10.33
C LEU A 411 -4.35 2.19 9.71
N GLN A 412 -3.41 2.81 10.43
CA GLN A 412 -2.03 2.95 9.95
C GLN A 412 -1.40 1.60 9.65
N ARG A 413 -1.59 0.61 10.53
CA ARG A 413 -1.12 -0.76 10.31
C ARG A 413 -1.78 -1.44 9.11
N ALA A 414 -3.09 -1.25 8.93
CA ALA A 414 -3.81 -1.81 7.79
C ALA A 414 -3.27 -1.26 6.46
N ILE A 415 -3.05 0.06 6.39
CA ILE A 415 -2.45 0.73 5.23
C ILE A 415 -1.03 0.19 4.97
N GLY A 416 -0.20 0.10 6.03
CA GLY A 416 1.15 -0.45 5.93
C GLY A 416 1.17 -1.92 5.49
N LEU A 417 0.20 -2.71 5.94
CA LEU A 417 0.05 -4.12 5.55
C LEU A 417 -0.25 -4.25 4.06
N ASP A 418 -1.20 -3.47 3.52
CA ASP A 418 -1.51 -3.51 2.09
C ASP A 418 -0.32 -3.05 1.23
N LEU A 419 0.47 -2.09 1.72
CA LEU A 419 1.72 -1.71 1.08
C LEU A 419 2.77 -2.83 1.09
N LYS A 420 2.92 -3.55 2.21
CA LYS A 420 3.81 -4.72 2.32
C LYS A 420 3.37 -5.81 1.33
N LYS A 421 2.07 -6.07 1.20
CA LYS A 421 1.52 -7.03 0.22
C LYS A 421 1.86 -6.63 -1.21
N LEU A 422 1.60 -5.38 -1.60
CA LEU A 422 1.94 -4.87 -2.95
C LEU A 422 3.44 -5.04 -3.21
N THR A 423 4.29 -4.63 -2.26
CA THR A 423 5.74 -4.77 -2.38
C THR A 423 6.16 -6.23 -2.58
N ALA A 424 5.57 -7.16 -1.83
CA ALA A 424 5.84 -8.59 -1.95
C ALA A 424 5.41 -9.16 -3.30
N MET A 425 4.27 -8.74 -3.84
CA MET A 425 3.79 -9.12 -5.18
C MET A 425 4.81 -8.72 -6.26
N TYR A 426 5.34 -7.50 -6.19
CA TYR A 426 6.38 -7.04 -7.12
C TYR A 426 7.70 -7.80 -6.96
N GLN A 427 8.13 -8.03 -5.72
CA GLN A 427 9.39 -8.74 -5.44
C GLN A 427 9.37 -10.16 -5.99
N VAL A 428 8.29 -10.92 -5.76
CA VAL A 428 8.19 -12.31 -6.26
C VAL A 428 8.24 -12.34 -7.78
N ASN A 429 7.54 -11.43 -8.45
CA ASN A 429 7.58 -11.35 -9.90
C ASN A 429 8.97 -10.99 -10.44
N LEU A 430 9.68 -10.09 -9.76
CA LEU A 430 11.04 -9.70 -10.14
C LEU A 430 12.03 -10.86 -9.93
N GLU A 431 11.96 -11.54 -8.79
CA GLU A 431 12.78 -12.71 -8.46
C GLU A 431 12.57 -13.85 -9.47
N ASP A 432 11.31 -14.17 -9.82
CA ASP A 432 11.01 -15.18 -10.84
C ASP A 432 11.50 -14.75 -12.23
N SER A 433 11.33 -13.48 -12.61
CA SER A 433 11.83 -12.97 -13.88
C SER A 433 13.35 -13.08 -14.00
N ILE A 434 14.10 -12.76 -12.94
CA ILE A 434 15.56 -12.91 -12.92
C ILE A 434 15.94 -14.40 -13.01
N SER A 435 15.27 -15.27 -12.26
CA SER A 435 15.54 -16.72 -12.28
C SER A 435 15.28 -17.31 -13.67
N PHE A 436 14.18 -16.93 -14.31
CA PHE A 436 13.79 -17.41 -15.64
C PHE A 436 14.79 -16.98 -16.72
N LEU A 437 15.23 -15.72 -16.68
CA LEU A 437 16.26 -15.22 -17.60
C LEU A 437 17.62 -15.89 -17.37
N SER A 438 17.94 -16.23 -16.11
CA SER A 438 19.21 -16.89 -15.77
C SER A 438 19.26 -18.34 -16.24
N SER A 439 18.16 -19.09 -16.13
CA SER A 439 18.09 -20.49 -16.59
C SER A 439 18.21 -20.66 -18.10
N ASN A 440 17.89 -19.63 -18.88
CA ASN A 440 18.03 -19.67 -20.34
C ASN A 440 19.47 -19.41 -20.83
N ASN A 441 20.37 -18.95 -19.96
CA ASN A 441 21.75 -18.63 -20.34
C ASN A 441 22.74 -19.79 -20.13
N ASP A 442 22.41 -20.81 -19.33
CA ASP A 442 23.31 -21.95 -19.06
C ASP A 442 23.34 -23.01 -20.19
N GLY A 443 22.50 -22.88 -21.21
CA GLY A 443 22.39 -23.85 -22.32
C GLY A 443 22.90 -23.39 -23.70
N MET A 444 23.21 -22.10 -23.87
CA MET A 444 23.67 -21.54 -25.15
C MET A 444 25.20 -21.46 -25.23
N PHE A 445 25.88 -22.59 -25.04
CA PHE A 445 27.16 -22.78 -25.71
C PHE A 445 26.84 -23.14 -27.16
N TYR A 446 27.02 -22.18 -28.07
CA TYR A 446 27.02 -22.41 -29.51
C TYR A 446 27.96 -23.58 -29.83
N ARG A 447 27.39 -24.74 -30.14
CA ARG A 447 28.09 -25.78 -30.88
C ARG A 447 27.93 -25.43 -32.35
N ASP A 448 29.00 -24.89 -32.92
CA ASP A 448 29.07 -24.35 -34.28
C ASP A 448 29.13 -25.42 -35.39
N ASP A 449 28.80 -26.68 -35.10
CA ASP A 449 29.00 -27.78 -36.04
C ASP A 449 27.75 -28.68 -36.16
N SER A 450 26.84 -28.37 -37.10
CA SER A 450 26.27 -29.35 -38.06
C SER A 450 25.04 -28.84 -38.83
N PRO A 451 24.79 -29.41 -40.03
CA PRO A 451 24.15 -28.69 -41.14
C PRO A 451 22.64 -28.88 -41.22
N ASN A 452 22.00 -27.89 -41.86
CA ASN A 452 20.69 -27.91 -42.49
C ASN A 452 19.88 -29.21 -42.34
N SER A 453 18.90 -29.18 -41.44
CA SER A 453 17.71 -30.02 -41.56
C SER A 453 16.49 -29.11 -41.54
N ASP A 454 15.82 -29.03 -42.69
CA ASP A 454 14.44 -28.57 -42.80
C ASP A 454 13.58 -29.46 -41.91
N ASP A 455 13.07 -28.91 -40.81
CA ASP A 455 11.91 -29.49 -40.12
C ASP A 455 11.10 -28.35 -39.49
N THR A 456 10.05 -27.96 -40.21
CA THR A 456 8.89 -27.26 -39.68
C THR A 456 8.26 -28.13 -38.60
N SER A 457 8.64 -27.93 -37.34
CA SER A 457 8.07 -28.62 -36.19
C SER A 457 7.50 -27.64 -35.17
N ASP A 458 6.31 -27.99 -34.68
CA ASP A 458 5.42 -27.26 -33.79
C ASP A 458 6.08 -26.76 -32.49
N THR A 459 6.64 -25.55 -32.53
CA THR A 459 7.23 -24.88 -31.36
C THR A 459 6.24 -24.04 -30.55
N SER A 460 5.02 -23.86 -31.03
CA SER A 460 4.01 -23.00 -30.39
C SER A 460 3.45 -23.58 -29.08
N THR A 461 3.29 -24.90 -28.98
CA THR A 461 2.65 -25.53 -27.81
C THR A 461 3.54 -25.56 -26.56
N SER A 462 4.86 -25.62 -26.73
CA SER A 462 5.83 -25.66 -25.61
C SER A 462 5.94 -24.32 -24.88
N SER A 463 5.84 -23.20 -25.62
CA SER A 463 5.96 -21.85 -25.07
C SER A 463 4.75 -21.49 -24.19
N ASP A 464 3.54 -21.82 -24.65
CA ASP A 464 2.30 -21.50 -23.93
C ASP A 464 2.16 -22.28 -22.62
N ILE A 465 2.62 -23.54 -22.60
CA ILE A 465 2.63 -24.37 -21.39
C ILE A 465 3.64 -23.84 -20.36
N MET A 466 4.83 -23.41 -20.82
CA MET A 466 5.84 -22.80 -19.95
C MET A 466 5.35 -21.49 -19.33
N GLU A 467 4.68 -20.63 -20.11
CA GLU A 467 4.16 -19.36 -19.62
C GLU A 467 3.00 -19.59 -18.63
N MET A 468 2.09 -20.53 -18.90
CA MET A 468 1.03 -20.89 -17.96
C MET A 468 1.58 -21.45 -16.64
N GLU A 469 2.59 -22.31 -16.69
CA GLU A 469 3.20 -22.86 -15.47
C GLU A 469 3.97 -21.79 -14.69
N ARG A 470 4.62 -20.85 -15.39
CA ARG A 470 5.26 -19.68 -14.78
C ARG A 470 4.24 -18.80 -14.06
N VAL A 471 3.14 -18.45 -14.71
CA VAL A 471 2.03 -17.68 -14.11
C VAL A 471 1.49 -18.41 -12.87
N ARG A 472 1.24 -19.72 -12.96
CA ARG A 472 0.77 -20.54 -11.84
C ARG A 472 1.75 -20.50 -10.66
N ARG A 473 3.04 -20.61 -10.94
CA ARG A 473 4.11 -20.55 -9.92
C ARG A 473 4.18 -19.17 -9.26
N ILE A 474 4.20 -18.09 -10.04
CA ILE A 474 4.23 -16.72 -9.51
C ILE A 474 3.00 -16.46 -8.64
N LEU A 475 1.81 -16.85 -9.09
CA LEU A 475 0.58 -16.71 -8.31
C LEU A 475 0.66 -17.47 -6.99
N LYS A 476 1.16 -18.72 -7.01
CA LYS A 476 1.33 -19.52 -5.80
C LYS A 476 2.32 -18.88 -4.84
N LEU A 477 3.55 -18.59 -5.30
CA LEU A 477 4.60 -17.97 -4.48
C LEU A 477 4.15 -16.63 -3.90
N THR A 478 3.47 -15.83 -4.71
CA THR A 478 2.94 -14.54 -4.28
C THR A 478 1.86 -14.71 -3.23
N THR A 479 0.91 -15.63 -3.45
CA THR A 479 -0.14 -15.94 -2.48
C THR A 479 0.45 -16.43 -1.17
N ASP A 480 1.41 -17.35 -1.23
CA ASP A 480 2.11 -17.87 -0.06
C ASP A 480 2.85 -16.76 0.69
N LYS A 481 3.58 -15.89 -0.02
CA LYS A 481 4.30 -14.75 0.57
C LYS A 481 3.33 -13.73 1.18
N VAL A 482 2.24 -13.38 0.49
CA VAL A 482 1.21 -12.46 0.98
C VAL A 482 0.51 -13.02 2.22
N ASN A 483 0.19 -14.32 2.23
CA ASN A 483 -0.42 -14.98 3.39
C ASN A 483 0.56 -15.11 4.57
N ALA A 484 1.87 -15.21 4.28
CA ALA A 484 2.92 -15.22 5.30
C ALA A 484 3.22 -13.83 5.87
N ILE A 485 2.77 -12.75 5.22
CA ILE A 485 2.82 -11.40 5.81
C ILE A 485 1.76 -11.33 6.91
N GLY A 486 2.14 -11.84 8.07
CA GLY A 486 1.43 -11.65 9.32
C GLY A 486 1.62 -10.23 9.87
N LEU A 487 0.84 -9.94 10.89
CA LEU A 487 1.15 -8.85 11.81
C LEU A 487 2.49 -9.20 12.49
N ASP A 488 3.41 -8.24 12.64
CA ASP A 488 4.71 -8.41 13.33
C ASP A 488 4.55 -9.26 14.61
N ASP A 489 5.55 -10.09 14.94
CA ASP A 489 5.46 -11.11 16.01
C ASP A 489 5.05 -10.54 17.40
N ASP A 490 5.23 -9.24 17.62
CA ASP A 490 4.85 -8.52 18.85
C ASP A 490 3.41 -7.95 18.84
N LEU A 491 2.64 -8.14 17.75
CA LEU A 491 1.30 -7.57 17.60
C LEU A 491 0.22 -8.49 18.17
N LEU A 492 -0.50 -7.97 19.17
CA LEU A 492 -1.67 -8.59 19.75
C LEU A 492 -2.94 -8.07 19.07
N ARG A 493 -3.91 -8.97 18.83
CA ARG A 493 -5.25 -8.63 18.34
C ARG A 493 -6.19 -8.39 19.52
N ALA A 494 -6.94 -7.30 19.50
CA ALA A 494 -8.08 -7.14 20.38
C ALA A 494 -9.23 -8.02 19.86
N LEU A 495 -9.59 -9.09 20.59
CA LEU A 495 -10.69 -9.99 20.20
C LEU A 495 -12.06 -9.30 20.26
N SER A 496 -12.17 -8.17 20.97
CA SER A 496 -13.23 -7.16 20.84
C SER A 496 -12.80 -5.91 21.60
N ALA A 497 -13.40 -4.74 21.31
CA ALA A 497 -13.25 -3.56 22.16
C ALA A 497 -13.69 -3.84 23.61
N VAL A 498 -14.64 -4.76 23.79
CA VAL A 498 -15.18 -5.20 25.10
C VAL A 498 -14.14 -5.96 25.94
N LEU A 499 -13.06 -6.49 25.37
CA LEU A 499 -11.98 -7.14 26.15
C LEU A 499 -10.87 -6.17 26.60
N LEU A 500 -10.92 -4.92 26.12
CA LEU A 500 -10.07 -3.82 26.58
C LEU A 500 -10.76 -2.98 27.68
N PHE A 501 -12.10 -2.93 27.66
CA PHE A 501 -12.97 -2.35 28.68
C PHE A 501 -13.34 -3.37 29.75
#